data_AF-A0A821B2R0-F1
#
_entry.id   AF-A0A821B2R0-F1
#
_cell.length_a   1.000
_cell.length_b   1.000
_cell.length_c   1.000
_cell.angle_alpha   90.00
_cell.angle_beta   90.00
_cell.angle_gamma   90.00
#
_symmetry.space_group_name_H-M   'P 1'
#
loop_
_entity.id
_entity.type
_entity.pdbx_description
1 polymer ?
#
loop_
_entity_poly.entity_id
_entity_poly.type
_entity_poly.pdbx_seq_one_letter_code
_entity_poly.pdbx_strand_id
1 'polypeptide(L)'
;MKQHRANTWNQFINNVASPQPSAFWSTVKSLNKKRSIEFSAITEGNRTIKAPDEILQCLSRHFQSRFTAPVMNRNNPTDKEALDLWELLDKANPEDIQLVNQCSDLKFISEEVWQVIKSLKGKNSSGFDLISNKMIKNLPHNYSNILTKQYNALFSLSYWDKNWKQARTICFNKVDSPAPTTQQLRPISLLPVMGKIYERLFLFRFQKWLNNFGILPWQKSGARAKQCTVSRVNHLLEQTYTSLLYNTFTLVVFIDFLQVFDILWQEGLLLKLQRLNCPYSYLIWIKKTTLQNEQ
;
A
#
# COMPACT_ATOMS: atom_id res chain seq x y z
N MET A 1 25.18 21.57 -25.69
CA MET A 1 24.04 20.65 -25.97
C MET A 1 24.38 19.47 -26.89
N LYS A 2 25.07 19.64 -28.02
CA LYS A 2 25.40 18.51 -28.94
C LYS A 2 26.24 17.39 -28.30
N GLN A 3 27.31 17.73 -27.56
CA GLN A 3 28.13 16.75 -26.82
C GLN A 3 27.33 15.96 -25.77
N HIS A 4 26.44 16.63 -25.03
CA HIS A 4 25.62 15.95 -24.03
C HIS A 4 24.69 14.89 -24.66
N ARG A 5 24.09 15.21 -25.83
CA ARG A 5 23.25 14.26 -26.60
C ARG A 5 24.05 13.09 -27.16
N ALA A 6 25.25 13.34 -27.68
CA ALA A 6 26.14 12.28 -28.15
C ALA A 6 26.57 11.34 -27.00
N ASN A 7 26.91 11.91 -25.83
CA ASN A 7 27.27 11.13 -24.66
C ASN A 7 26.10 10.29 -24.11
N THR A 8 24.88 10.84 -24.10
CA THR A 8 23.69 10.07 -23.69
C THR A 8 23.36 8.96 -24.69
N TRP A 9 23.55 9.20 -25.99
CA TRP A 9 23.36 8.17 -27.02
C TRP A 9 24.39 7.04 -26.89
N ASN A 10 25.66 7.37 -26.68
CA ASN A 10 26.70 6.37 -26.47
C ASN A 10 26.48 5.56 -25.19
N GLN A 11 26.07 6.21 -24.09
CA GLN A 11 25.66 5.51 -22.88
C GLN A 11 24.46 4.58 -23.11
N PHE A 12 23.49 5.01 -23.92
CA PHE A 12 22.33 4.20 -24.27
C PHE A 12 22.73 2.94 -25.05
N ILE A 13 23.54 3.08 -26.10
CA ILE A 13 24.01 1.95 -26.92
C ILE A 13 24.83 0.96 -26.07
N ASN A 14 25.69 1.46 -25.18
CA ASN A 14 26.45 0.62 -24.24
C ASN A 14 25.54 -0.16 -23.27
N ASN A 15 24.40 0.40 -22.88
CA ASN A 15 23.43 -0.29 -22.03
C ASN A 15 22.62 -1.36 -22.79
N VAL A 16 22.33 -1.15 -24.07
CA VAL A 16 21.70 -2.17 -24.94
C VAL A 16 22.68 -3.30 -25.23
N ALA A 17 23.94 -2.99 -25.53
CA ALA A 17 24.97 -3.98 -25.79
C ALA A 17 25.50 -4.66 -24.50
N SER A 18 24.94 -4.34 -23.34
CA SER A 18 25.42 -4.87 -22.07
C SER A 18 25.14 -6.39 -21.97
N PRO A 19 26.14 -7.20 -21.58
CA PRO A 19 25.92 -8.62 -21.30
C PRO A 19 25.06 -8.87 -20.05
N GLN A 20 24.77 -7.83 -19.27
CA GLN A 20 23.88 -7.90 -18.10
C GLN A 20 22.41 -7.85 -18.54
N PRO A 21 21.62 -8.93 -18.34
CA PRO A 21 20.23 -8.98 -18.80
C PRO A 21 19.36 -7.86 -18.21
N SER A 22 19.64 -7.43 -16.98
CA SER A 22 18.91 -6.35 -16.31
C SER A 22 19.06 -5.00 -17.02
N ALA A 23 20.29 -4.69 -17.47
CA ALA A 23 20.60 -3.45 -18.18
C ALA A 23 19.95 -3.44 -19.58
N PHE A 24 20.06 -4.55 -20.32
CA PHE A 24 19.38 -4.73 -21.60
C PHE A 24 17.87 -4.53 -21.47
N TRP A 25 17.21 -5.29 -20.57
CA TRP A 25 15.77 -5.22 -20.41
C TRP A 25 15.28 -3.86 -19.88
N SER A 26 16.09 -3.17 -19.06
CA SER A 26 15.74 -1.80 -18.64
C SER A 26 15.70 -0.82 -19.82
N THR A 27 16.58 -1.02 -20.79
CA THR A 27 16.73 -0.16 -21.98
C THR A 27 15.66 -0.48 -23.03
N VAL A 28 15.40 -1.75 -23.29
CA VAL A 28 14.29 -2.17 -24.17
C VAL A 28 12.94 -1.69 -23.62
N LYS A 29 12.72 -1.77 -22.31
CA LYS A 29 11.51 -1.26 -21.67
C LYS A 29 11.36 0.25 -21.79
N SER A 30 12.45 1.01 -21.79
CA SER A 30 12.39 2.47 -21.94
C SER A 30 12.01 2.87 -23.37
N LEU A 31 12.51 2.14 -24.38
CA LEU A 31 12.11 2.29 -25.79
C LEU A 31 10.63 1.96 -26.01
N ASN A 32 10.18 0.83 -25.47
CA ASN A 32 8.81 0.35 -25.64
C ASN A 32 7.80 1.00 -24.69
N LYS A 33 8.21 2.01 -23.92
CA LYS A 33 7.34 2.68 -22.96
C LYS A 33 6.34 3.56 -23.72
N LYS A 34 5.17 3.00 -24.03
CA LYS A 34 4.01 3.79 -24.45
C LYS A 34 3.76 4.88 -23.40
N ARG A 35 3.75 6.13 -23.82
CA ARG A 35 3.32 7.24 -22.95
C ARG A 35 1.82 7.06 -22.71
N SER A 36 1.42 6.94 -21.45
CA SER A 36 0.01 6.99 -21.09
C SER A 36 -0.58 8.31 -21.58
N ILE A 37 -1.73 8.26 -22.23
CA ILE A 37 -2.45 9.47 -22.63
C ILE A 37 -2.97 10.14 -21.37
N GLU A 38 -2.59 11.40 -21.15
CA GLU A 38 -3.22 12.23 -20.12
C GLU A 38 -4.63 12.57 -20.58
N PHE A 39 -5.61 12.39 -19.70
CA PHE A 39 -6.99 12.77 -20.01
C PHE A 39 -7.20 14.23 -19.65
N SER A 40 -7.96 14.93 -20.50
CA SER A 40 -8.36 16.33 -20.28
C SER A 40 -9.86 16.47 -20.08
N ALA A 41 -10.59 15.36 -20.13
CA ALA A 41 -12.04 15.30 -19.97
C ALA A 41 -12.48 14.00 -19.30
N ILE A 42 -13.69 13.97 -18.75
CA ILE A 42 -14.35 12.74 -18.26
C ILE A 42 -15.66 12.54 -19.02
N THR A 43 -15.95 11.31 -19.39
CA THR A 43 -17.25 10.93 -19.97
C THR A 43 -18.19 10.42 -18.88
N GLU A 44 -19.31 11.11 -18.65
CA GLU A 44 -20.38 10.73 -17.72
C GLU A 44 -21.68 10.58 -18.53
N GLY A 45 -22.10 9.34 -18.80
CA GLY A 45 -23.21 9.05 -19.71
C GLY A 45 -22.93 9.54 -21.13
N ASN A 46 -23.80 10.41 -21.66
CA ASN A 46 -23.66 11.02 -22.99
C ASN A 46 -22.93 12.37 -22.96
N ARG A 47 -22.45 12.83 -21.80
CA ARG A 47 -21.81 14.13 -21.63
C ARG A 47 -20.30 13.98 -21.46
N THR A 48 -19.54 14.89 -22.09
CA THR A 48 -18.10 15.01 -21.91
C THR A 48 -17.79 16.26 -21.10
N ILE A 49 -17.35 16.06 -19.87
CA ILE A 49 -17.03 17.10 -18.90
C ILE A 49 -15.57 17.51 -19.10
N LYS A 50 -15.30 18.81 -19.30
CA LYS A 50 -13.95 19.36 -19.51
C LYS A 50 -13.50 20.34 -18.42
N ALA A 51 -14.44 20.96 -17.70
CA ALA A 51 -14.13 21.93 -16.67
C ALA A 51 -13.46 21.22 -15.47
N PRO A 52 -12.31 21.70 -14.97
CA PRO A 52 -11.57 21.04 -13.87
C PRO A 52 -12.42 20.83 -12.61
N ASP A 53 -13.23 21.82 -12.22
CA ASP A 53 -14.04 21.75 -11.01
C ASP A 53 -15.17 20.71 -11.14
N GLU A 54 -15.80 20.63 -12.32
CA GLU A 54 -16.82 19.61 -12.60
C GLU A 54 -16.21 18.20 -12.68
N ILE A 55 -15.00 18.07 -13.24
CA ILE A 55 -14.23 16.81 -13.23
C ILE A 55 -13.97 16.37 -11.78
N LEU A 56 -13.52 17.27 -10.92
CA LEU A 56 -13.27 16.98 -9.51
C LEU A 56 -14.55 16.55 -8.79
N GLN A 57 -15.67 17.25 -9.04
CA GLN A 57 -16.96 16.89 -8.45
C GLN A 57 -17.46 15.53 -8.93
N CYS A 58 -17.30 15.20 -10.22
CA CYS A 58 -17.64 13.90 -10.79
C CYS A 58 -16.81 12.77 -10.14
N LEU A 59 -15.50 12.96 -10.01
CA LEU A 59 -14.62 12.01 -9.34
C LEU A 59 -14.95 11.85 -7.85
N SER A 60 -15.21 12.96 -7.14
CA SER A 60 -15.58 12.96 -5.73
C SER A 60 -16.86 12.14 -5.50
N ARG A 61 -17.93 12.42 -6.26
CA ARG A 61 -19.19 11.66 -6.21
C ARG A 61 -18.95 10.16 -6.44
N HIS A 62 -18.18 9.83 -7.48
CA HIS A 62 -17.90 8.44 -7.84
C HIS A 62 -17.10 7.69 -6.77
N PHE A 63 -16.06 8.27 -6.19
CA PHE A 63 -15.27 7.62 -5.15
C PHE A 63 -16.01 7.54 -3.81
N GLN A 64 -16.82 8.55 -3.48
CA GLN A 64 -17.68 8.49 -2.30
C GLN A 64 -18.69 7.36 -2.40
N SER A 65 -19.29 7.12 -3.57
CA SER A 65 -20.24 6.02 -3.77
C SER A 65 -19.60 4.62 -3.71
N ARG A 66 -18.27 4.51 -3.80
CA ARG A 66 -17.56 3.22 -3.74
C ARG A 66 -17.29 2.74 -2.32
N PHE A 67 -17.20 3.68 -1.39
CA PHE A 67 -17.03 3.34 0.00
C PHE A 67 -18.39 2.95 0.58
N THR A 68 -18.53 1.69 0.99
CA THR A 68 -19.73 1.23 1.69
C THR A 68 -19.27 0.32 2.82
N ALA A 69 -19.39 0.83 4.04
CA ALA A 69 -19.15 0.01 5.21
C ALA A 69 -20.14 -1.16 5.23
N PRO A 70 -19.70 -2.37 5.61
CA PRO A 70 -20.60 -3.51 5.73
C PRO A 70 -21.67 -3.22 6.80
N VAL A 71 -22.91 -3.63 6.53
CA VAL A 71 -24.00 -3.50 7.51
C VAL A 71 -23.84 -4.56 8.59
N MET A 72 -23.58 -4.10 9.81
CA MET A 72 -23.38 -4.97 10.97
C MET A 72 -24.71 -5.31 11.65
N ASN A 73 -24.93 -6.59 11.98
CA ASN A 73 -26.12 -7.05 12.68
C ASN A 73 -25.78 -7.56 14.08
N ARG A 74 -26.16 -6.84 15.13
CA ARG A 74 -25.92 -7.24 16.54
C ARG A 74 -26.54 -8.59 16.94
N ASN A 75 -27.50 -9.10 16.17
CA ASN A 75 -28.07 -10.43 16.40
C ASN A 75 -27.16 -11.56 15.87
N ASN A 76 -26.25 -11.26 14.94
CA ASN A 76 -25.22 -12.19 14.52
C ASN A 76 -24.11 -12.22 15.59
N PRO A 77 -23.75 -13.40 16.15
CA PRO A 77 -22.76 -13.48 17.21
C PRO A 77 -21.38 -12.97 16.79
N THR A 78 -20.98 -13.18 15.53
CA THR A 78 -19.67 -12.73 15.03
C THR A 78 -19.62 -11.21 14.90
N ASP A 79 -20.71 -10.61 14.41
CA ASP A 79 -20.81 -9.16 14.26
C ASP A 79 -20.82 -8.48 15.63
N LYS A 80 -21.55 -9.06 16.59
CA LYS A 80 -21.56 -8.60 17.97
C LYS A 80 -20.16 -8.63 18.58
N GLU A 81 -19.45 -9.76 18.48
CA GLU A 81 -18.08 -9.89 19.00
C GLU A 81 -17.11 -8.90 18.35
N ALA A 82 -17.24 -8.67 17.04
CA ALA A 82 -16.42 -7.69 16.33
C ALA A 82 -16.69 -6.26 16.81
N LEU A 83 -17.95 -5.91 17.06
CA LEU A 83 -18.35 -4.61 17.61
C LEU A 83 -17.90 -4.44 19.06
N ASP A 84 -18.03 -5.48 19.89
CA ASP A 84 -17.59 -5.46 21.29
C ASP A 84 -16.07 -5.24 21.38
N LEU A 85 -15.29 -5.96 20.55
CA LEU A 85 -13.85 -5.72 20.43
C LEU A 85 -13.54 -4.31 19.94
N TRP A 86 -14.29 -3.84 18.94
CA TRP A 86 -14.14 -2.49 18.43
C TRP A 86 -14.33 -1.48 19.56
N GLU A 87 -15.45 -1.48 20.26
CA GLU A 87 -15.71 -0.55 21.37
C GLU A 87 -14.65 -0.63 22.47
N LEU A 88 -14.16 -1.84 22.78
CA LEU A 88 -13.08 -2.08 23.74
C LEU A 88 -11.76 -1.43 23.31
N LEU A 89 -11.38 -1.56 22.03
CA LEU A 89 -10.18 -0.94 21.47
C LEU A 89 -10.28 0.60 21.39
N ASP A 90 -11.49 1.18 21.36
CA ASP A 90 -11.64 2.65 21.42
C ASP A 90 -11.41 3.23 22.80
N LYS A 91 -11.80 2.49 23.84
CA LYS A 91 -11.66 2.88 25.24
C LYS A 91 -10.26 2.60 25.81
N ALA A 92 -9.40 1.91 25.06
CA ALA A 92 -8.04 1.61 25.48
C ALA A 92 -7.24 2.92 25.68
N ASN A 93 -6.74 3.12 26.91
CA ASN A 93 -5.97 4.31 27.25
C ASN A 93 -4.49 4.14 26.86
N PRO A 94 -3.74 5.24 26.64
CA PRO A 94 -2.30 5.19 26.38
C PRO A 94 -1.48 4.45 27.47
N GLU A 95 -1.98 4.42 28.71
CA GLU A 95 -1.33 3.76 29.85
C GLU A 95 -1.46 2.23 29.78
N ASP A 96 -2.61 1.71 29.35
CA ASP A 96 -2.82 0.27 29.10
C ASP A 96 -1.86 -0.25 28.00
N ILE A 97 -1.50 0.64 27.08
CA ILE A 97 -0.62 0.38 25.95
C ILE A 97 0.85 0.42 26.38
N GLN A 98 1.23 1.28 27.32
CA GLN A 98 2.58 1.32 27.88
C GLN A 98 2.96 0.02 28.63
N LEU A 99 2.02 -0.61 29.34
CA LEU A 99 2.23 -1.92 29.97
C LEU A 99 2.49 -3.03 28.95
N VAL A 100 1.82 -3.01 27.79
CA VAL A 100 2.04 -3.95 26.68
C VAL A 100 3.35 -3.62 25.91
N ASN A 101 3.75 -2.35 25.88
CA ASN A 101 4.93 -1.85 25.15
C ASN A 101 6.26 -2.01 25.90
N GLN A 102 6.28 -2.58 27.12
CA GLN A 102 7.54 -2.92 27.80
C GLN A 102 8.31 -4.06 27.10
N CYS A 103 7.71 -4.70 26.09
CA CYS A 103 8.40 -5.64 25.22
C CYS A 103 9.35 -4.89 24.26
N SER A 104 10.66 -5.12 24.40
CA SER A 104 11.74 -4.43 23.67
C SER A 104 11.61 -4.45 22.14
N ASP A 105 10.86 -5.40 21.58
CA ASP A 105 10.63 -5.57 20.15
C ASP A 105 9.82 -4.42 19.50
N LEU A 106 9.18 -3.55 20.28
CA LEU A 106 8.28 -2.51 19.79
C LEU A 106 8.92 -1.12 19.61
N LYS A 107 10.14 -0.92 20.10
CA LYS A 107 10.86 0.34 19.94
C LYS A 107 11.56 0.40 18.59
N PHE A 108 11.45 1.53 17.90
CA PHE A 108 12.25 1.82 16.71
C PHE A 108 13.61 2.36 17.10
N ILE A 109 14.65 1.94 16.38
CA ILE A 109 16.00 2.51 16.53
C ILE A 109 16.36 3.43 15.36
N SER A 110 17.32 4.32 15.57
CA SER A 110 17.74 5.32 14.57
C SER A 110 18.18 4.70 13.24
N GLU A 111 18.94 3.61 13.32
CA GLU A 111 19.42 2.92 12.13
C GLU A 111 18.26 2.35 11.30
N GLU A 112 17.21 1.80 11.94
CA GLU A 112 16.04 1.30 11.22
C GLU A 112 15.33 2.42 10.45
N VAL A 113 15.11 3.56 11.11
CA VAL A 113 14.50 4.74 10.47
C VAL A 113 15.34 5.20 9.29
N TRP A 114 16.65 5.24 9.45
CA TRP A 114 17.57 5.61 8.38
C TRP A 114 17.55 4.64 7.20
N GLN A 115 17.50 3.33 7.47
CA GLN A 115 17.36 2.31 6.43
C GLN A 115 16.03 2.44 5.69
N VAL A 116 14.94 2.74 6.40
CA VAL A 116 13.65 3.02 5.76
C VAL A 116 13.76 4.22 4.83
N ILE A 117 14.35 5.33 5.27
CA ILE A 117 14.57 6.54 4.46
C ILE A 117 15.41 6.21 3.20
N LYS A 118 16.52 5.49 3.36
CA LYS A 118 17.37 5.08 2.23
C LYS A 118 16.64 4.19 1.23
N SER A 119 15.76 3.32 1.72
CA SER A 119 14.95 2.42 0.90
C SER A 119 13.82 3.13 0.13
N LEU A 120 13.53 4.40 0.43
CA LEU A 120 12.55 5.17 -0.33
C LEU A 120 13.01 5.34 -1.77
N LYS A 121 12.07 5.23 -2.71
CA LYS A 121 12.32 5.57 -4.12
C LYS A 121 12.56 7.06 -4.21
N GLY A 122 13.62 7.48 -4.90
CA GLY A 122 14.00 8.88 -5.12
C GLY A 122 13.10 9.62 -6.12
N LYS A 123 11.79 9.53 -5.92
CA LYS A 123 10.77 10.19 -6.75
C LYS A 123 10.44 11.57 -6.17
N ASN A 124 10.03 12.48 -7.06
CA ASN A 124 9.61 13.84 -6.71
C ASN A 124 8.12 13.94 -6.34
N SER A 125 7.34 12.88 -6.54
CA SER A 125 5.93 12.85 -6.14
C SER A 125 5.79 13.05 -4.62
N SER A 126 4.95 13.99 -4.22
CA SER A 126 4.68 14.38 -2.82
C SER A 126 3.20 14.25 -2.50
N GLY A 127 2.88 14.23 -1.19
CA GLY A 127 1.50 14.33 -0.73
C GLY A 127 0.98 15.76 -0.84
N PHE A 128 -0.07 16.08 -0.09
CA PHE A 128 -0.57 17.45 0.01
C PHE A 128 0.44 18.41 0.68
N ASP A 129 1.33 17.87 1.53
CA ASP A 129 2.40 18.58 2.25
C ASP A 129 3.54 19.07 1.34
N LEU A 130 3.53 18.67 0.07
CA LEU A 130 4.55 18.97 -0.93
C LEU A 130 5.97 18.43 -0.59
N ILE A 131 6.11 17.58 0.44
CA ILE A 131 7.38 16.98 0.83
C ILE A 131 7.60 15.68 0.05
N SER A 132 8.62 15.66 -0.80
CA SER A 132 8.95 14.50 -1.63
C SER A 132 9.90 13.52 -0.92
N ASN A 133 9.89 12.26 -1.35
CA ASN A 133 10.86 11.27 -0.89
C ASN A 133 12.31 11.73 -1.14
N LYS A 134 12.56 12.42 -2.26
CA LYS A 134 13.90 12.93 -2.60
C LYS A 134 14.39 13.94 -1.56
N MET A 135 13.52 14.82 -1.07
CA MET A 135 13.87 15.80 -0.03
C MET A 135 14.28 15.10 1.26
N ILE A 136 13.51 14.12 1.72
CA ILE A 136 13.83 13.37 2.95
C ILE A 136 15.14 12.60 2.83
N LYS A 137 15.43 12.03 1.66
CA LYS A 137 16.70 11.31 1.42
C LYS A 137 17.93 12.21 1.46
N ASN A 138 17.76 13.51 1.24
CA ASN A 138 18.86 14.48 1.30
C ASN A 138 19.10 15.03 2.70
N LEU A 139 18.26 14.66 3.69
CA LEU A 139 18.47 15.08 5.07
C LEU A 139 19.70 14.39 5.66
N PRO A 140 20.43 15.07 6.58
CA PRO A 140 21.59 14.49 7.24
C PRO A 140 21.19 13.29 8.11
N HIS A 141 22.13 12.37 8.30
CA HIS A 141 21.93 11.16 9.10
C HIS A 141 21.35 11.46 10.48
N ASN A 142 21.82 12.52 11.16
CA ASN A 142 21.37 12.89 12.50
C ASN A 142 19.86 13.16 12.60
N TYR A 143 19.19 13.45 11.48
CA TYR A 143 17.74 13.63 11.45
C TYR A 143 16.97 12.34 11.77
N SER A 144 17.54 11.16 11.49
CA SER A 144 16.92 9.88 11.87
C SER A 144 16.75 9.78 13.38
N ASN A 145 17.68 10.30 14.19
CA ASN A 145 17.57 10.31 15.66
C ASN A 145 16.34 11.09 16.14
N ILE A 146 16.05 12.22 15.51
CA ILE A 146 14.90 13.07 15.86
C ILE A 146 13.60 12.34 15.49
N LEU A 147 13.53 11.84 14.26
CA LEU A 147 12.39 11.07 13.79
C LEU A 147 12.14 9.81 14.63
N THR A 148 13.19 9.11 15.07
CA THR A 148 13.05 7.95 15.95
C THR A 148 12.41 8.32 17.27
N LYS A 149 12.83 9.41 17.92
CA LYS A 149 12.20 9.88 19.15
C LYS A 149 10.73 10.20 18.93
N GLN A 150 10.41 10.89 17.83
CA GLN A 150 9.05 11.23 17.45
C GLN A 150 8.20 9.98 17.19
N TYR A 151 8.63 9.07 16.32
CA TYR A 151 7.88 7.85 15.99
C TYR A 151 7.69 6.93 17.20
N ASN A 152 8.68 6.83 18.09
CA ASN A 152 8.53 6.06 19.33
C ASN A 152 7.50 6.70 20.27
N ALA A 153 7.50 8.04 20.40
CA ALA A 153 6.49 8.74 21.19
C ALA A 153 5.09 8.50 20.60
N LEU A 154 4.93 8.69 19.28
CA LEU A 154 3.67 8.45 18.57
C LEU A 154 3.18 7.00 18.74
N PHE A 155 4.09 6.03 18.61
CA PHE A 155 3.76 4.61 18.79
C PHE A 155 3.36 4.28 20.22
N SER A 156 4.07 4.84 21.22
CA SER A 156 3.73 4.63 22.63
C SER A 156 2.36 5.20 23.00
N LEU A 157 1.98 6.31 22.36
CA LEU A 157 0.69 6.97 22.53
C LEU A 157 -0.41 6.36 21.63
N SER A 158 -0.06 5.40 20.76
CA SER A 158 -0.93 4.88 19.69
C SER A 158 -1.62 6.00 18.88
N TYR A 159 -0.87 7.08 18.66
CA TYR A 159 -1.37 8.26 17.97
C TYR A 159 -0.89 8.29 16.52
N TRP A 160 -1.82 8.66 15.64
CA TRP A 160 -1.54 8.94 14.24
C TRP A 160 -1.88 10.38 13.91
N ASP A 161 -0.91 11.10 13.33
CA ASP A 161 -1.13 12.47 12.89
C ASP A 161 -2.16 12.50 11.75
N LYS A 162 -3.25 13.24 11.94
CA LYS A 162 -4.32 13.39 10.94
C LYS A 162 -3.77 13.88 9.60
N ASN A 163 -2.79 14.77 9.63
CA ASN A 163 -2.14 15.28 8.42
C ASN A 163 -1.52 14.13 7.63
N TRP A 164 -0.91 13.15 8.29
CA TRP A 164 -0.24 12.03 7.60
C TRP A 164 -1.20 11.08 6.87
N LYS A 165 -2.51 11.20 7.09
CA LYS A 165 -3.54 10.42 6.39
C LYS A 165 -4.17 11.17 5.23
N GLN A 166 -4.01 12.48 5.18
CA GLN A 166 -4.55 13.28 4.08
C GLN A 166 -3.80 12.91 2.79
N ALA A 167 -4.48 12.22 1.89
CA ALA A 167 -3.91 11.81 0.62
C ALA A 167 -4.22 12.83 -0.47
N ARG A 168 -3.21 13.12 -1.31
CA ARG A 168 -3.45 13.76 -2.60
C ARG A 168 -3.76 12.68 -3.63
N THR A 169 -5.01 12.60 -4.08
CA THR A 169 -5.44 11.60 -5.07
C THR A 169 -5.16 12.07 -6.48
N ILE A 170 -4.49 11.23 -7.28
CA ILE A 170 -4.26 11.45 -8.71
C ILE A 170 -4.84 10.28 -9.49
N CYS A 171 -5.61 10.56 -10.55
CA CYS A 171 -6.22 9.52 -11.38
C CYS A 171 -5.36 9.20 -12.61
N PHE A 172 -5.27 7.92 -12.95
CA PHE A 172 -4.60 7.42 -14.15
C PHE A 172 -5.55 6.60 -15.01
N ASN A 173 -5.38 6.67 -16.33
CA ASN A 173 -6.10 5.85 -17.28
C ASN A 173 -5.84 4.35 -17.08
N LYS A 174 -6.90 3.57 -16.94
CA LYS A 174 -6.85 2.10 -17.03
C LYS A 174 -6.70 1.64 -18.47
N VAL A 175 -7.40 2.34 -19.35
CA VAL A 175 -7.42 2.18 -20.80
C VAL A 175 -7.09 3.55 -21.37
N ASP A 176 -6.19 3.60 -22.33
CA ASP A 176 -5.78 4.86 -22.96
C ASP A 176 -7.00 5.51 -23.65
N SER A 177 -7.49 6.61 -23.06
CA SER A 177 -8.60 7.39 -23.58
C SER A 177 -8.39 8.86 -23.23
N PRO A 178 -8.65 9.80 -24.16
CA PRO A 178 -8.60 11.23 -23.85
C PRO A 178 -9.77 11.70 -22.98
N ALA A 179 -10.86 10.92 -22.96
CA ALA A 179 -12.09 11.19 -22.20
C ALA A 179 -12.61 9.90 -21.53
N PRO A 180 -11.86 9.32 -20.58
CA PRO A 180 -12.24 8.09 -19.89
C PRO A 180 -13.53 8.28 -19.08
N THR A 181 -14.27 7.20 -18.86
CA THR A 181 -15.29 7.18 -17.81
C THR A 181 -14.62 7.08 -16.43
N THR A 182 -15.31 7.48 -15.37
CA THR A 182 -14.80 7.39 -13.98
C THR A 182 -14.38 5.97 -13.58
N GLN A 183 -15.02 4.93 -14.14
CA GLN A 183 -14.68 3.53 -13.92
C GLN A 183 -13.37 3.11 -14.60
N GLN A 184 -13.03 3.75 -15.71
CA GLN A 184 -11.79 3.57 -16.46
C GLN A 184 -10.60 4.32 -15.86
N LEU A 185 -10.78 4.97 -14.71
CA LEU A 185 -9.70 5.62 -13.97
C LEU A 185 -9.26 4.76 -12.77
N ARG A 186 -7.95 4.80 -12.47
CA ARG A 186 -7.33 4.29 -11.25
C ARG A 186 -6.93 5.47 -10.37
N PRO A 187 -7.57 5.66 -9.21
CA PRO A 187 -7.07 6.60 -8.22
C PRO A 187 -5.76 6.08 -7.62
N ILE A 188 -4.80 6.97 -7.42
CA ILE A 188 -3.58 6.73 -6.66
C ILE A 188 -3.50 7.77 -5.57
N SER A 189 -3.55 7.31 -4.33
CA SER A 189 -3.43 8.15 -3.13
C SER A 189 -1.96 8.42 -2.81
N LEU A 190 -1.54 9.68 -2.88
CA LEU A 190 -0.21 10.12 -2.47
C LEU A 190 -0.25 10.62 -1.03
N LEU A 191 0.19 9.78 -0.10
CA LEU A 191 0.33 10.13 1.32
C LEU A 191 1.64 10.91 1.59
N PRO A 192 1.65 11.76 2.63
CA PRO A 192 2.85 12.37 3.19
C PRO A 192 3.96 11.36 3.46
N VAL A 193 5.20 11.80 3.25
CA VAL A 193 6.38 10.92 3.39
C VAL A 193 6.62 10.47 4.84
N MET A 194 6.31 11.32 5.81
CA MET A 194 6.48 10.98 7.23
C MET A 194 5.55 9.84 7.64
N GLY A 195 4.27 9.92 7.26
CA GLY A 195 3.30 8.83 7.44
C GLY A 195 3.78 7.52 6.81
N LYS A 196 4.25 7.55 5.56
CA LYS A 196 4.77 6.35 4.87
C LYS A 196 5.98 5.73 5.57
N ILE A 197 6.88 6.53 6.15
CA ILE A 197 8.02 6.02 6.92
C ILE A 197 7.49 5.32 8.17
N TYR A 198 6.55 5.95 8.87
CA TYR A 198 5.96 5.41 10.09
C TYR A 198 5.20 4.09 9.85
N GLU A 199 4.34 4.03 8.82
CA GLU A 199 3.66 2.80 8.39
C GLU A 199 4.65 1.69 8.08
N ARG A 200 5.75 2.04 7.40
CA ARG A 200 6.75 1.06 6.98
C ARG A 200 7.53 0.48 8.15
N LEU A 201 7.84 1.29 9.17
CA LEU A 201 8.45 0.82 10.42
C LEU A 201 7.53 -0.18 11.13
N PHE A 202 6.24 0.14 11.26
CA PHE A 202 5.25 -0.79 11.80
C PHE A 202 5.12 -2.06 10.95
N LEU A 203 5.05 -1.92 9.63
CA LEU A 203 4.93 -3.04 8.70
C LEU A 203 6.07 -4.05 8.88
N PHE A 204 7.31 -3.60 9.11
CA PHE A 204 8.42 -4.50 9.38
C PHE A 204 8.20 -5.32 10.66
N ARG A 205 7.71 -4.69 11.73
CA ARG A 205 7.37 -5.38 12.99
C ARG A 205 6.21 -6.35 12.81
N PHE A 206 5.16 -5.91 12.11
CA PHE A 206 4.00 -6.74 11.82
C PHE A 206 4.36 -7.95 10.94
N GLN A 207 5.23 -7.77 9.94
CA GLN A 207 5.74 -8.87 9.10
C GLN A 207 6.61 -9.86 9.89
N LYS A 208 7.44 -9.38 10.83
CA LYS A 208 8.21 -10.24 11.74
C LYS A 208 7.26 -11.13 12.55
N TRP A 209 6.20 -10.55 13.13
CA TRP A 209 5.15 -11.30 13.83
C TRP A 209 4.47 -12.33 12.92
N LEU A 210 3.98 -11.92 11.73
CA LEU A 210 3.32 -12.82 10.78
C LEU A 210 4.19 -14.03 10.40
N ASN A 211 5.50 -13.82 10.21
CA ASN A 211 6.43 -14.88 9.84
C ASN A 211 6.76 -15.80 11.01
N ASN A 212 7.01 -15.24 12.20
CA ASN A 212 7.35 -16.02 13.40
C ASN A 212 6.23 -16.99 13.79
N PHE A 213 4.98 -16.58 13.61
CA PHE A 213 3.81 -17.40 13.94
C PHE A 213 3.23 -18.16 12.73
N GLY A 214 3.87 -18.10 11.56
CA GLY A 214 3.42 -18.83 10.37
C GLY A 214 2.01 -18.46 9.90
N ILE A 215 1.54 -17.23 10.17
CA ILE A 215 0.15 -16.81 9.96
C ILE A 215 -0.25 -16.84 8.48
N LEU A 216 0.69 -16.54 7.58
CA LEU A 216 0.42 -16.51 6.14
C LEU A 216 0.70 -17.88 5.49
N PRO A 217 -0.28 -18.46 4.76
CA PRO A 217 -0.08 -19.71 4.01
C PRO A 217 1.10 -19.60 3.05
N TRP A 218 1.86 -20.68 2.89
CA TRP A 218 3.03 -20.72 2.00
C TRP A 218 2.67 -20.46 0.53
N GLN A 219 1.46 -20.82 0.11
CA GLN A 219 0.93 -20.65 -1.25
C GLN A 219 0.63 -19.20 -1.62
N LYS A 220 0.59 -18.27 -0.64
CA LYS A 220 0.34 -16.85 -0.89
C LYS A 220 1.60 -16.17 -1.43
N SER A 221 1.58 -15.81 -2.72
CA SER A 221 2.66 -15.07 -3.37
C SER A 221 2.45 -13.56 -3.41
N GLY A 222 1.20 -13.09 -3.35
CA GLY A 222 0.86 -11.66 -3.41
C GLY A 222 1.35 -10.89 -2.18
N ALA A 223 2.00 -9.75 -2.41
CA ALA A 223 2.52 -8.84 -1.37
C ALA A 223 3.44 -9.53 -0.32
N ARG A 224 4.12 -10.62 -0.70
CA ARG A 224 5.04 -11.35 0.18
C ARG A 224 6.48 -11.18 -0.29
N ALA A 225 7.38 -10.95 0.66
CA ALA A 225 8.81 -10.85 0.37
C ALA A 225 9.31 -12.14 -0.30
N LYS A 226 10.20 -12.00 -1.29
CA LYS A 226 10.80 -13.11 -2.05
C LYS A 226 9.80 -13.98 -2.84
N GLN A 227 8.58 -13.50 -3.06
CA GLN A 227 7.57 -14.16 -3.88
C GLN A 227 7.13 -13.23 -5.02
N CYS A 228 6.74 -13.81 -6.16
CA CYS A 228 6.23 -13.05 -7.30
C CYS A 228 5.15 -13.83 -8.05
N THR A 229 4.56 -13.22 -9.08
CA THR A 229 3.54 -13.87 -9.92
C THR A 229 4.08 -15.13 -10.59
N VAL A 230 5.35 -15.15 -10.99
CA VAL A 230 6.00 -16.34 -11.59
C VAL A 230 6.03 -17.50 -10.61
N SER A 231 6.32 -17.24 -9.33
CA SER A 231 6.25 -18.28 -8.29
C SER A 231 4.86 -18.94 -8.24
N ARG A 232 3.79 -18.14 -8.33
CA ARG A 232 2.42 -18.68 -8.31
C ARG A 232 2.07 -19.47 -9.57
N VAL A 233 2.50 -19.00 -10.74
CA VAL A 233 2.33 -19.72 -12.00
C VAL A 233 3.06 -21.06 -11.96
N ASN A 234 4.29 -21.09 -11.45
CA ASN A 234 5.05 -22.33 -11.31
C ASN A 234 4.35 -23.33 -10.38
N HIS A 235 3.81 -22.89 -9.24
CA HIS A 235 3.04 -23.77 -8.37
C HIS A 235 1.77 -24.32 -9.03
N LEU A 236 1.05 -23.49 -9.81
CA LEU A 236 -0.10 -23.97 -10.57
C LEU A 236 0.33 -25.02 -11.61
N LEU A 237 1.42 -24.77 -12.34
CA LEU A 237 1.97 -25.70 -13.32
C LEU A 237 2.37 -27.02 -12.68
N GLU A 238 3.09 -26.98 -11.56
CA GLU A 238 3.47 -28.16 -10.79
C GLU A 238 2.23 -28.98 -10.40
N GLN A 239 1.19 -28.35 -9.84
CA GLN A 239 -0.06 -29.04 -9.52
C GLN A 239 -0.72 -29.68 -10.74
N THR A 240 -0.73 -28.98 -11.89
CA THR A 240 -1.29 -29.55 -13.13
C THR A 240 -0.47 -30.72 -13.66
N TYR A 241 0.87 -30.66 -13.58
CA TYR A 241 1.74 -31.76 -13.99
C TYR A 241 1.58 -32.97 -13.10
N THR A 242 1.49 -32.78 -11.78
CA THR A 242 1.23 -33.87 -10.83
C THR A 242 -0.11 -34.55 -11.15
N SER A 243 -1.17 -33.79 -11.37
CA SER A 243 -2.47 -34.35 -11.75
C SER A 243 -2.41 -35.13 -13.06
N LEU A 244 -1.69 -34.63 -14.06
CA LEU A 244 -1.47 -35.31 -15.34
C LEU A 244 -0.75 -36.66 -15.14
N LEU A 245 0.31 -36.70 -14.33
CA LEU A 245 1.09 -37.92 -14.06
C LEU A 245 0.23 -39.02 -13.41
N TYR A 246 -0.70 -38.64 -12.53
CA TYR A 246 -1.61 -39.57 -11.88
C TYR A 246 -2.93 -39.78 -12.64
N ASN A 247 -3.05 -39.25 -13.86
CA ASN A 247 -4.25 -39.33 -14.68
C ASN A 247 -5.53 -38.85 -13.96
N THR A 248 -5.39 -37.77 -13.19
CA THR A 248 -6.48 -37.11 -12.45
C THR A 248 -6.82 -35.77 -13.09
N PHE A 249 -8.08 -35.34 -12.93
CA PHE A 249 -8.53 -34.05 -13.45
C PHE A 249 -8.10 -32.88 -12.54
N THR A 250 -7.66 -31.76 -13.13
CA THR A 250 -7.42 -30.50 -12.42
C THR A 250 -8.49 -29.47 -12.77
N LEU A 251 -9.23 -29.00 -11.77
CA LEU A 251 -10.15 -27.86 -11.90
C LEU A 251 -9.46 -26.59 -11.36
N VAL A 252 -9.49 -25.51 -12.14
CA VAL A 252 -8.98 -24.19 -11.73
C VAL A 252 -10.12 -23.19 -11.68
N VAL A 253 -10.33 -22.60 -10.50
CA VAL A 253 -11.33 -21.54 -10.27
C VAL A 253 -10.61 -20.23 -10.02
N PHE A 254 -10.88 -19.22 -10.85
CA PHE A 254 -10.37 -17.87 -10.68
C PHE A 254 -11.41 -17.00 -10.00
N ILE A 255 -11.07 -16.45 -8.85
CA ILE A 255 -11.92 -15.54 -8.08
C ILE A 255 -11.23 -14.17 -8.06
N ASP A 256 -11.91 -13.15 -8.57
CA ASP A 256 -11.47 -11.76 -8.48
C ASP A 256 -12.44 -10.98 -7.60
N PHE A 257 -11.90 -10.29 -6.59
CA PHE A 257 -12.71 -9.54 -5.64
C PHE A 257 -12.81 -8.09 -6.09
N LEU A 258 -14.02 -7.56 -6.17
CA LEU A 258 -14.26 -6.18 -6.52
C LEU A 258 -13.82 -5.27 -5.37
N GLN A 259 -12.87 -4.36 -5.65
CA GLN A 259 -12.50 -3.22 -4.78
C GLN A 259 -12.25 -3.60 -3.30
N VAL A 260 -11.42 -4.63 -3.08
CA VAL A 260 -11.14 -5.21 -1.74
C VAL A 260 -10.77 -4.19 -0.66
N PHE A 261 -10.06 -3.12 -1.03
CA PHE A 261 -9.64 -2.11 -0.07
C PHE A 261 -10.76 -1.13 0.31
N ASP A 262 -11.73 -0.91 -0.59
CA ASP A 262 -12.82 0.05 -0.39
C ASP A 262 -13.99 -0.58 0.40
N ILE A 263 -14.11 -1.92 0.39
CA ILE A 263 -15.20 -2.70 1.03
C ILE A 263 -14.67 -3.52 2.23
N LEU A 264 -13.54 -3.13 2.80
CA LEU A 264 -12.91 -3.89 3.87
C LEU A 264 -13.73 -3.80 5.17
N TRP A 265 -14.20 -4.95 5.68
CA TRP A 265 -14.80 -5.05 7.00
C TRP A 265 -13.73 -4.91 8.10
N GLN A 266 -13.60 -3.71 8.66
CA GLN A 266 -12.50 -3.36 9.56
C GLN A 266 -12.65 -4.04 10.93
N GLU A 267 -13.86 -4.07 11.48
CA GLU A 267 -14.17 -4.71 12.77
C GLU A 267 -13.88 -6.21 12.69
N GLY A 268 -14.32 -6.87 11.63
CA GLY A 268 -14.05 -8.28 11.40
C GLY A 268 -12.57 -8.59 11.13
N LEU A 269 -11.84 -7.66 10.50
CA LEU A 269 -10.39 -7.78 10.36
C LEU A 269 -9.70 -7.77 11.73
N LEU A 270 -10.05 -6.83 12.61
CA LEU A 270 -9.49 -6.75 13.97
C LEU A 270 -9.86 -7.98 14.79
N LEU A 271 -11.11 -8.46 14.69
CA LEU A 271 -11.55 -9.69 15.34
C LEU A 271 -10.73 -10.90 14.86
N LYS A 272 -10.52 -11.01 13.55
CA LYS A 272 -9.69 -12.08 12.98
C LYS A 272 -8.25 -12.00 13.47
N LEU A 273 -7.66 -10.81 13.55
CA LEU A 273 -6.32 -10.62 14.08
C LEU A 273 -6.23 -10.97 15.57
N GLN A 274 -7.23 -10.60 16.37
CA GLN A 274 -7.31 -10.99 17.78
C GLN A 274 -7.34 -12.51 17.94
N ARG A 275 -8.18 -13.21 17.17
CA ARG A 275 -8.26 -14.69 17.17
C ARG A 275 -6.96 -15.37 16.72
N LEU A 276 -6.12 -14.67 15.95
CA LEU A 276 -4.78 -15.12 15.56
C LEU A 276 -3.71 -14.76 16.60
N ASN A 277 -4.10 -14.34 17.81
CA ASN A 277 -3.22 -13.90 18.89
C ASN A 277 -2.31 -12.72 18.48
N CYS A 278 -2.85 -11.79 17.69
CA CYS A 278 -2.13 -10.56 17.38
C CYS A 278 -1.95 -9.72 18.67
N PRO A 279 -0.74 -9.18 18.92
CA PRO A 279 -0.50 -8.31 20.06
C PRO A 279 -1.52 -7.17 20.13
N TYR A 280 -2.05 -6.91 21.32
CA TYR A 280 -3.09 -5.91 21.52
C TYR A 280 -2.64 -4.49 21.10
N SER A 281 -1.35 -4.17 21.29
CA SER A 281 -0.75 -2.91 20.81
C SER A 281 -0.83 -2.76 19.29
N TYR A 282 -0.69 -3.84 18.51
CA TYR A 282 -0.86 -3.82 17.06
C TYR A 282 -2.32 -3.62 16.68
N LEU A 283 -3.26 -4.24 17.40
CA LEU A 283 -4.69 -4.07 17.15
C LEU A 283 -5.11 -2.61 17.36
N ILE A 284 -4.66 -1.98 18.45
CA ILE A 284 -4.95 -0.57 18.72
C ILE A 284 -4.34 0.32 17.64
N TRP A 285 -3.07 0.11 17.29
CA TRP A 285 -2.42 0.89 16.24
C TRP A 285 -3.15 0.74 14.90
N ILE A 286 -3.50 -0.49 14.48
CA ILE A 286 -4.22 -0.76 13.24
C ILE A 286 -5.57 -0.06 13.27
N LYS A 287 -6.32 -0.16 14.37
CA LYS A 287 -7.59 0.54 14.50
C LYS A 287 -7.44 2.06 14.40
N LYS A 288 -6.50 2.65 15.13
CA LYS A 288 -6.26 4.10 15.09
C LYS A 288 -5.76 4.56 13.72
N THR A 289 -5.12 3.70 12.93
CA THR A 289 -4.79 4.01 11.52
C THR A 289 -5.99 3.97 10.59
N THR A 290 -6.90 3.00 10.73
CA THR A 290 -8.06 2.87 9.83
C THR A 290 -9.17 3.91 10.09
N LEU A 291 -9.38 4.30 11.35
CA LEU A 291 -10.46 5.18 11.85
C LEU A 291 -10.53 6.62 11.29
N GLN A 292 -9.62 7.06 10.41
CA GLN A 292 -9.63 8.46 9.93
C GLN A 292 -9.48 8.57 8.42
N ASN A 293 -9.63 7.46 7.67
CA ASN A 293 -9.75 7.51 6.21
C ASN A 293 -11.18 7.85 5.75
N GLU A 294 -12.08 8.19 6.68
CA GLU A 294 -13.51 8.44 6.44
C GLU A 294 -13.87 9.93 6.24
N GLN A 295 -12.90 10.80 5.93
CA GLN A 295 -13.16 12.20 5.56
C GLN A 295 -12.36 12.63 4.33
#